data_AF-A0A419VUA6-F1
#
_entry.id   AF-A0A419VUA6-F1
#
_cell.length_a   1.000
_cell.length_b   1.000
_cell.length_c   1.000
_cell.angle_alpha   90.00
_cell.angle_beta   90.00
_cell.angle_gamma   90.00
#
_symmetry.space_group_name_H-M   'P 1'
#
loop_
_entity.id
_entity.type
_entity.pdbx_description
1 polymer ?
#
loop_
_entity_poly.entity_id
_entity_poly.type
_entity_poly.pdbx_seq_one_letter_code
_entity_poly.pdbx_strand_id
1 'polypeptide(L)' 'MKQNWIHKATVIDSEPFKIKGMNIWSYDWKYVGKSIKVKDPNYGQSYTFRIYEIIEGTKKVQFAAGGFSNCV' A
#
# COMPACT_ATOMS: atom_id res chain seq x y z
N MET A 1 -5.33 19.26 7.36
CA MET A 1 -5.33 18.03 8.18
C MET A 1 -4.23 17.10 7.66
N LYS A 2 -3.21 16.78 8.46
CA LYS A 2 -2.18 15.79 8.06
C LYS A 2 -2.81 14.40 8.08
N GLN A 3 -2.86 13.72 6.94
CA GLN A 3 -3.19 12.30 6.91
C GLN A 3 -1.99 11.53 7.50
N ASN A 4 -2.20 10.88 8.64
CA ASN A 4 -1.19 10.05 9.27
C ASN A 4 -1.20 8.67 8.60
N TRP A 5 -0.28 8.47 7.67
CA TRP A 5 -0.02 7.18 7.05
C TRP A 5 0.89 6.37 7.98
N ILE A 6 0.46 5.14 8.28
CA ILE A 6 1.18 4.21 9.17
C ILE A 6 1.59 3.01 8.34
N HIS A 7 2.86 2.61 8.42
CA HIS A 7 3.32 1.35 7.81
C HIS A 7 2.56 0.19 8.45
N LYS A 8 1.94 -0.65 7.63
CA LYS A 8 1.12 -1.78 8.10
C LYS A 8 1.82 -3.12 7.98
N ALA A 9 2.52 -3.35 6.88
CA ALA A 9 3.27 -4.57 6.65
C ALA A 9 4.23 -4.40 5.46
N THR A 10 5.23 -5.27 5.44
CA THR A 10 6.00 -5.64 4.25
C THR A 10 5.72 -7.12 4.04
N VAL A 11 5.18 -7.49 2.88
CA VAL A 11 4.79 -8.87 2.57
C VAL A 11 5.62 -9.38 1.40
N ILE A 12 5.87 -10.69 1.38
CA ILE A 12 6.53 -11.34 0.24
C ILE A 12 5.50 -11.71 -0.84
N ASP A 13 6.00 -12.10 -2.01
CA ASP A 13 5.13 -12.56 -3.09
C ASP A 13 4.23 -13.71 -2.63
N SER A 14 3.00 -13.73 -3.12
CA SER A 14 1.94 -14.69 -2.76
C SER A 14 1.43 -14.65 -1.31
N GLU A 15 1.91 -13.75 -0.44
CA GLU A 15 1.38 -13.62 0.91
C GLU A 15 0.09 -12.77 0.95
N PRO A 16 -1.04 -13.31 1.46
CA PRO A 16 -2.28 -12.57 1.53
C PRO A 16 -2.19 -11.43 2.54
N PHE A 17 -2.63 -10.23 2.14
CA PHE A 17 -2.64 -9.08 3.04
C PHE A 17 -4.03 -8.48 3.14
N LYS A 18 -4.56 -8.40 4.37
CA LYS A 18 -5.94 -7.96 4.62
C LYS A 18 -5.97 -6.59 5.29
N ILE A 19 -6.76 -5.67 4.73
CA ILE A 19 -7.10 -4.39 5.36
C ILE A 19 -8.60 -4.40 5.65
N LYS A 20 -8.99 -4.20 6.92
CA LYS A 20 -10.39 -4.31 7.37
C LYS A 20 -11.07 -5.64 6.95
N GLY A 21 -10.31 -6.73 6.95
CA GLY A 21 -10.79 -8.06 6.55
C GLY A 21 -10.80 -8.31 5.04
N MET A 22 -10.58 -7.29 4.21
CA MET A 22 -10.54 -7.40 2.75
C MET A 22 -9.13 -7.76 2.29
N ASN A 23 -8.95 -8.92 1.65
CA ASN A 23 -7.68 -9.28 1.02
C ASN A 23 -7.42 -8.38 -0.18
N ILE A 24 -6.41 -7.50 -0.10
CA ILE A 24 -6.22 -6.46 -1.11
C ILE A 24 -5.96 -7.04 -2.51
N TRP A 25 -5.35 -8.23 -2.60
CA TRP A 25 -5.05 -8.91 -3.87
C TRP A 25 -6.28 -9.46 -4.60
N SER A 26 -7.42 -9.57 -3.91
CA SER A 26 -8.67 -10.09 -4.49
C SER A 26 -9.52 -9.01 -5.17
N TYR A 27 -9.02 -7.78 -5.30
CA TYR A 27 -9.76 -6.63 -5.83
C TYR A 27 -8.94 -5.87 -6.88
N ASP A 28 -9.65 -5.18 -7.77
CA ASP A 28 -9.04 -4.21 -8.68
C ASP A 28 -8.57 -2.96 -7.92
N TRP A 29 -7.29 -2.67 -8.02
CA TRP A 29 -6.69 -1.48 -7.41
C TRP A 29 -6.91 -0.27 -8.31
N LYS A 30 -7.77 0.65 -7.87
CA LYS A 30 -8.01 1.90 -8.60
C LYS A 30 -7.03 2.98 -8.15
N TYR A 31 -6.24 3.49 -9.09
CA TYR A 31 -5.36 4.62 -8.81
C TYR A 31 -6.18 5.89 -8.56
N VAL A 32 -5.91 6.59 -7.46
CA VAL A 32 -6.70 7.77 -7.04
C VAL A 32 -6.07 9.11 -7.43
N GLY A 33 -5.07 9.11 -8.31
CA GLY A 33 -4.39 10.35 -8.75
C GLY A 33 -3.45 10.96 -7.70
N LYS A 34 -3.14 10.23 -6.62
CA LYS A 34 -2.30 10.71 -5.50
C LYS A 34 -1.14 9.76 -5.21
N SER A 35 -0.09 10.30 -4.61
CA SER A 35 1.09 9.52 -4.22
C SER A 35 1.65 10.04 -2.91
N ILE A 36 2.42 9.19 -2.23
CA ILE A 36 3.05 9.50 -0.95
C ILE A 36 4.54 9.15 -0.97
N LYS A 37 5.35 9.96 -0.30
CA LYS A 37 6.75 9.64 -0.04
C LYS A 37 6.84 8.67 1.14
N VAL A 38 7.45 7.52 0.89
CA VAL A 38 7.71 6.47 1.88
C VAL A 38 9.22 6.37 2.05
N LYS A 39 9.70 6.21 3.28
CA LYS A 39 11.10 5.87 3.53
C LYS A 39 11.24 4.38 3.72
N ASP A 40 12.17 3.78 2.99
CA ASP A 40 12.62 2.42 3.19
C ASP A 40 13.07 2.23 4.65
N PRO A 41 12.56 1.22 5.37
CA PRO A 41 12.95 0.99 6.76
C PRO A 41 14.39 0.47 6.91
N ASN A 42 14.94 -0.20 5.88
CA ASN A 42 16.28 -0.81 5.90
C ASN A 42 17.36 0.19 5.51
N TYR A 43 17.15 0.98 4.46
CA TYR A 43 18.17 1.87 3.88
C TYR A 43 17.84 3.36 4.01
N GLY A 44 16.65 3.72 4.50
CA GLY A 44 16.22 5.13 4.63
C GLY A 44 15.97 5.83 3.29
N GLN A 45 16.05 5.12 2.17
CA GLN A 45 15.83 5.65 0.83
C GLN A 45 14.39 6.13 0.67
N SER A 46 14.22 7.24 -0.05
CA SER A 46 12.89 7.81 -0.28
C SER A 46 12.29 7.26 -1.57
N TYR A 47 11.17 6.56 -1.45
CA TYR A 47 10.35 6.09 -2.55
C TYR A 47 9.06 6.90 -2.68
N THR A 48 8.49 6.93 -3.88
CA THR A 48 7.17 7.52 -4.11
C THR A 48 6.21 6.40 -4.47
N PHE A 49 5.24 6.13 -3.58
CA PHE A 49 4.24 5.10 -3.79
C PHE A 49 2.92 5.72 -4.23
N ARG A 50 2.28 5.10 -5.21
CA ARG A 50 0.92 5.47 -5.63
C ARG A 50 -0.07 5.04 -4.55
N ILE A 51 -1.11 5.86 -4.37
CA ILE A 51 -2.24 5.50 -3.52
C ILE A 51 -3.29 4.83 -4.41
N TYR A 52 -3.76 3.69 -3.94
CA TYR A 52 -4.79 2.91 -4.57
C TYR A 52 -6.01 2.80 -3.66
N GLU A 53 -7.11 2.42 -4.28
CA GLU A 53 -8.38 2.19 -3.63
C GLU A 53 -8.98 0.86 -4.08
N ILE A 54 -9.54 0.13 -3.13
CA ILE A 54 -10.38 -1.04 -3.37
C ILE A 54 -11.76 -0.81 -2.76
N ILE A 55 -12.78 -1.40 -3.40
CA ILE A 55 -14.20 -1.23 -3.03
C ILE A 55 -14.86 -2.61 -2.93
N GLU A 56 -15.54 -2.87 -1.82
CA GLU A 56 -16.42 -4.04 -1.61
C GLU A 56 -17.77 -3.54 -1.13
N GLY A 57 -18.74 -3.44 -2.05
CA GLY A 57 -20.05 -2.84 -1.78
C GLY A 57 -19.91 -1.40 -1.30
N THR A 58 -20.33 -1.11 -0.07
CA THR A 58 -20.22 0.22 0.56
C THR A 58 -18.87 0.45 1.27
N LYS A 59 -18.03 -0.58 1.39
CA LYS A 59 -16.73 -0.46 2.04
C LYS A 59 -15.69 0.04 1.05
N LYS A 60 -14.92 1.02 1.49
CA LYS A 60 -13.80 1.61 0.77
C LYS A 60 -12.55 1.57 1.63
N VAL A 61 -11.45 1.14 1.02
CA VAL A 61 -10.11 1.17 1.64
C VAL A 61 -9.15 1.84 0.69
N GLN A 62 -8.40 2.81 1.22
CA GLN A 62 -7.27 3.42 0.52
C GLN A 62 -5.97 2.99 1.18
N PHE A 63 -4.99 2.64 0.35
CA PHE A 63 -3.66 2.25 0.80
C PHE A 63 -2.59 2.68 -0.20
N ALA A 64 -1.37 2.90 0.26
CA ALA A 64 -0.21 3.10 -0.59
C ALA A 64 0.52 1.76 -0.69
N ALA A 65 0.89 1.37 -1.91
CA ALA A 65 1.59 0.11 -2.17
C ALA A 65 2.66 0.30 -3.24
N GLY A 66 3.75 -0.44 -3.08
CA GLY A 66 4.90 -0.47 -3.96
C GLY A 66 5.87 -1.55 -3.50
N GLY A 67 6.70 -2.03 -4.42
CA GLY A 67 7.80 -2.94 -4.12
C GLY A 67 9.13 -2.21 -4.15
N PHE A 68 10.10 -2.72 -3.39
CA PHE A 68 11.50 -2.37 -3.52
C PHE A 68 12.30 -3.66 -3.64
N SER A 69 13.28 -3.69 -4.54
CA SER A 69 14.21 -4.80 -4.67
C SER A 69 15.48 -4.41 -3.92
N ASN A 70 15.88 -5.23 -2.95
CA ASN A 70 17.12 -5.02 -2.23
C ASN A 70 18.33 -5.69 -2.90
N CYS A 71 18.21 -6.14 -4.17
CA CYS A 71 19.28 -6.72 -4.99
C CYS A 71 20.48 -7.20 -4.17
N VAL A 72 20.35 -8.38 -3.54
CA VAL A 72 21.53 -9.14 -3.11
C VAL A 72 22.34 -9.54 -4.32
#